data_AF-A0A4P0YGE1-F1
#
_entry.id   AF-A0A4P0YGE1-F1
#
_cell.length_a   1.000
_cell.length_b   1.000
_cell.length_c   1.000
_cell.angle_alpha   90.00
_cell.angle_beta   90.00
_cell.angle_gamma   90.00
#
_symmetry.space_group_name_H-M   'P 1'
#
loop_
_entity.id
_entity.type
_entity.pdbx_description
1 polymer ?
#
loop_
_entity_poly.entity_id
_entity_poly.type
_entity_poly.pdbx_seq_one_letter_code
_entity_poly.pdbx_strand_id
1 'polypeptide(L)' 'MNRFRLLEAAPRAEFSRYTGLEEAAIRPQLDAAIAQGYLQEDEQNWQITEHGKLFLNSLLELFLNE' A
#
# COMPACT_ATOMS: atom_id res chain seq x y z
N MET A 1 -5.91 -2.66 1.61
CA MET A 1 -6.09 -1.93 0.33
C MET A 1 -6.04 -2.92 -0.85
N ASN A 2 -7.17 -3.27 -1.45
CA ASN A 2 -7.24 -4.42 -2.38
C ASN A 2 -6.43 -4.25 -3.68
N ARG A 3 -6.07 -3.02 -4.08
CA ARG A 3 -5.30 -2.70 -5.29
C ARG A 3 -3.96 -3.43 -5.35
N PHE A 4 -3.30 -3.61 -4.21
CA PHE A 4 -2.01 -4.29 -4.10
C PHE A 4 -2.02 -5.74 -4.61
N ARG A 5 -3.17 -6.41 -4.69
CA ARG A 5 -3.25 -7.77 -5.26
C ARG A 5 -2.88 -7.87 -6.74
N LEU A 6 -2.90 -6.75 -7.45
CA LEU A 6 -2.55 -6.73 -8.87
C LEU A 6 -1.04 -6.79 -9.12
N LEU A 7 -0.23 -6.57 -8.08
CA LEU A 7 1.24 -6.57 -8.14
C LEU A 7 1.82 -5.49 -9.09
N GLU A 8 0.97 -4.60 -9.56
CA GLU A 8 1.30 -3.43 -10.38
C GLU A 8 1.53 -2.20 -9.48
N ALA A 9 2.03 -1.13 -10.08
CA ALA A 9 2.12 0.16 -9.41
C ALA A 9 0.72 0.64 -9.03
N ALA A 10 0.57 1.08 -7.79
CA ALA A 10 -0.65 1.67 -7.25
C ALA A 10 -0.47 3.19 -7.17
N PRO A 11 -1.04 3.97 -8.10
CA PRO A 11 -0.97 5.42 -8.06
C PRO A 11 -1.60 5.99 -6.80
N ARG A 12 -0.90 6.91 -6.15
CA ARG A 12 -1.35 7.61 -4.94
C ARG A 12 -2.68 8.31 -5.13
N ALA A 13 -2.84 8.94 -6.29
CA ALA A 13 -4.07 9.66 -6.66
C ALA A 13 -5.31 8.72 -6.75
N GLU A 14 -5.13 7.45 -7.09
CA GLU A 14 -6.24 6.50 -7.14
C GLU A 14 -6.82 6.24 -5.74
N PHE A 15 -5.99 6.22 -4.71
CA PHE A 15 -6.46 6.03 -3.34
C PHE A 15 -7.47 7.10 -2.94
N SER A 16 -7.09 8.38 -3.05
CA SER A 16 -7.98 9.48 -2.70
C SER A 16 -9.20 9.54 -3.61
N ARG A 17 -9.05 9.20 -4.90
CA ARG A 17 -10.18 9.17 -5.84
C ARG A 17 -11.21 8.09 -5.50
N TYR A 18 -10.78 6.90 -5.09
CA TYR A 18 -11.69 5.78 -4.82
C TYR A 18 -12.22 5.73 -3.39
N THR A 19 -11.46 6.25 -2.42
CA THR A 19 -11.85 6.21 -1.00
C THR A 19 -12.41 7.54 -0.49
N GLY A 20 -12.12 8.66 -1.16
CA GLY A 20 -12.42 10.00 -0.67
C GLY A 20 -11.55 10.44 0.53
N LEU A 21 -10.56 9.62 0.93
CA LEU A 21 -9.67 9.91 2.04
C LEU A 21 -8.32 10.45 1.55
N GLU A 22 -7.68 11.26 2.38
CA GLU A 22 -6.30 11.68 2.15
C GLU A 22 -5.32 10.56 2.48
N GLU A 23 -4.18 10.51 1.78
CA GLU A 23 -3.10 9.55 2.06
C GLU A 23 -2.69 9.55 3.54
N ALA A 24 -2.73 10.71 4.20
CA ALA A 24 -2.43 10.86 5.62
C ALA A 24 -3.22 9.88 6.51
N ALA A 25 -4.43 9.48 6.11
CA ALA A 25 -5.25 8.53 6.86
C ALA A 25 -4.65 7.11 6.89
N ILE A 26 -3.83 6.74 5.91
CA ILE A 26 -3.17 5.43 5.81
C ILE A 26 -1.64 5.51 5.87
N ARG A 27 -1.08 6.70 6.16
CA ARG A 27 0.36 6.92 6.21
C ARG A 27 1.09 6.00 7.20
N PRO A 28 0.58 5.78 8.44
CA PRO A 28 1.21 4.84 9.37
C PRO A 28 1.31 3.41 8.81
N GLN A 29 0.28 2.95 8.10
CA GLN A 29 0.22 1.63 7.48
C GLN A 29 1.20 1.52 6.31
N LEU A 30 1.31 2.58 5.50
CA LEU A 30 2.30 2.67 4.42
C LEU A 30 3.73 2.64 4.95
N ASP A 31 4.02 3.42 5.99
CA ASP A 31 5.34 3.44 6.63
C ASP A 31 5.70 2.06 7.20
N ALA A 32 4.75 1.38 7.85
CA ALA A 32 4.95 0.02 8.34
C ALA A 32 5.21 -1.00 7.21
N ALA A 33 4.51 -0.86 6.08
CA ALA A 33 4.71 -1.71 4.91
C ALA A 33 6.07 -1.47 4.24
N ILE A 34 6.53 -0.21 4.18
CA ILE A 34 7.84 0.16 3.64
C ILE A 34 8.95 -0.31 4.58
N ALA A 35 8.81 -0.13 5.89
CA ALA A 35 9.79 -0.57 6.89
C ALA A 35 9.98 -2.10 6.88
N GLN A 36 8.91 -2.86 6.62
CA GLN A 36 8.97 -4.32 6.44
C GLN A 36 9.48 -4.73 5.05
N GLY A 37 9.73 -3.78 4.15
CA GLY A 37 10.20 -4.05 2.79
C GLY A 37 9.13 -4.67 1.89
N TYR A 38 7.85 -4.55 2.23
CA TYR A 38 6.73 -5.03 1.41
C TYR A 38 6.37 -4.08 0.28
N LEU A 39 6.51 -2.77 0.55
CA LEU A 39 6.25 -1.71 -0.40
C LEU A 39 7.47 -0.84 -0.63
N GLN A 40 7.55 -0.31 -1.83
CA GLN A 40 8.38 0.80 -2.25
C GLN A 40 7.43 1.95 -2.57
N GLU A 41 7.90 3.19 -2.42
CA GLU A 41 7.15 4.33 -2.89
C GLU A 41 8.01 5.28 -3.70
N ASP A 42 7.38 5.92 -4.67
CA ASP A 42 7.89 7.07 -5.41
C ASP A 42 6.95 8.26 -5.20
N GLU A 43 7.25 9.38 -5.87
CA GLU A 43 6.46 10.61 -5.74
C GLU A 43 4.97 10.41 -6.07
N GLN A 44 4.66 9.47 -6.96
CA GLN A 44 3.33 9.27 -7.54
C GLN A 44 2.71 7.91 -7.26
N ASN A 45 3.48 6.88 -6.91
CA ASN A 45 2.98 5.51 -6.77
C ASN A 45 3.57 4.75 -5.60
N TRP A 46 2.85 3.70 -5.19
CA TRP A 46 3.35 2.61 -4.37
C TRP A 46 3.52 1.36 -5.21
N GLN A 47 4.64 0.67 -5.04
CA GLN A 47 4.95 -0.55 -5.77
C GLN A 47 5.25 -1.67 -4.78
N ILE A 48 4.60 -2.82 -4.97
CA ILE A 48 4.96 -4.04 -4.25
C ILE A 48 6.37 -4.51 -4.63
N THR A 49 7.16 -4.88 -3.64
CA THR A 49 8.45 -5.57 -3.83
C THR A 49 8.26 -7.08 -4.04
N GLU A 50 9.30 -7.79 -4.49
CA GLU A 50 9.28 -9.26 -4.51
C GLU A 50 9.03 -9.86 -3.11
N HIS A 51 9.55 -9.24 -2.05
CA HIS A 51 9.28 -9.68 -0.68
C HIS A 51 7.80 -9.47 -0.31
N GLY A 52 7.22 -8.32 -0.65
CA GLY A 52 5.81 -8.03 -0.45
C GLY A 52 4.87 -8.98 -1.19
N LYS A 53 5.27 -9.50 -2.37
CA LYS A 53 4.51 -10.55 -3.08
C LYS A 53 4.40 -11.83 -2.26
N LEU A 54 5.50 -12.26 -1.63
CA LEU A 54 5.54 -13.46 -0.79
C LEU A 54 4.69 -13.31 0.49
N PHE A 55 4.60 -12.08 1.01
CA PHE A 55 3.86 -11.74 2.23
C PHE A 55 2.63 -10.88 1.95
N LEU A 56 1.95 -11.10 0.81
CA LEU A 56 0.84 -10.26 0.36
C LEU A 56 -0.29 -10.16 1.39
N ASN A 57 -0.61 -11.27 2.07
CA ASN A 57 -1.66 -11.26 3.09
C ASN A 57 -1.27 -10.39 4.29
N SER A 58 -0.05 -10.56 4.80
CA SER A 58 0.47 -9.74 5.90
C SER A 58 0.53 -8.26 5.53
N LEU A 59 0.89 -7.93 4.29
CA LEU A 59 0.80 -6.56 3.77
C LEU A 59 -0.64 -6.04 3.79
N LEU A 60 -1.62 -6.83 3.34
CA LEU A 60 -3.01 -6.41 3.28
C LEU A 60 -3.63 -6.22 4.67
N GLU A 61 -3.23 -7.05 5.65
CA GLU A 61 -3.65 -6.98 7.05
C GLU A 61 -3.28 -5.64 7.69
N LEU A 62 -2.16 -5.01 7.30
CA LEU A 62 -1.79 -3.67 7.78
C LEU A 62 -2.87 -2.61 7.49
N PHE A 63 -3.71 -2.81 6.47
CA PHE A 63 -4.74 -1.86 6.05
C PHE A 63 -6.16 -2.29 6.44
N LEU A 64 -6.30 -3.34 7.25
CA LEU A 64 -7.57 -3.71 7.85
C LEU A 64 -7.61 -3.01 9.22
N ASN A 65 -8.44 -1.98 9.35
CA ASN A 65 -8.79 -1.49 10.69
C ASN A 65 -9.67 -2.55 11.36
N GLU A 66 -9.37 -2.87 12.62
CA GLU A 66 -10.36 -3.48 13.53
C GLU A 66 -11.51 -2.52 13.83
#